data_AF-A0A199W4H9-F1
#
_entry.id   AF-A0A199W4H9-F1
#
_cell.length_a   1.000
_cell.length_b   1.000
_cell.length_c   1.000
_cell.angle_alpha   90.00
_cell.angle_beta   90.00
_cell.angle_gamma   90.00
#
_symmetry.space_group_name_H-M   'P 1'
#
loop_
_entity.id
_entity.type
_entity.pdbx_description
1 polymer ?
#
loop_
_entity_poly.entity_id
_entity_poly.type
_entity_poly.pdbx_seq_one_letter_code
_entity_poly.pdbx_strand_id
1 'polypeptide(L)'
;MLETNPARSGNRSNTSRVSERCLLHGPSPAVHTISTCTVKPPPRPRRICHLTPWDIAMLSAHYIQKGLLFANPPSSSSLDPKQLIEQLKSSLSVALLQFYQLAGRLVTEEDRDADGEVKSTSVYIDCDGQGAEFVHAVADGIKVADVLALSGDLPKFLHDFFQLDGAVNHDGHFSTLLSVQLTELVDGVFLGCSFNHVVGDGTAYWKFFNTWAEIARATDRGGSGGGGLSRPPVHDRWFLEGHGAPPLKLPLTDPSRFLLRFAPPPLRERMFHFSREAVARLKARANEECGRGDLSSFQSLTALLWRAVTRARGLAPGQATSCRVAIENRARLRPPLAKEYFGTRYTPSPRRPRRASSSRRESGGPRRW
;
A
#
# COMPACT_ATOMS: atom_id res chain seq x y z
N MET A 1 30.16 -0.82 -46.42
CA MET A 1 31.58 -1.26 -46.44
C MET A 1 31.89 -1.71 -45.02
N LEU A 2 31.76 -3.01 -44.70
CA LEU A 2 32.74 -4.10 -44.93
C LEU A 2 34.10 -3.66 -44.38
N GLU A 3 34.64 -4.25 -43.31
CA GLU A 3 35.21 -5.61 -43.22
C GLU A 3 35.25 -6.08 -41.74
N THR A 4 34.62 -7.21 -41.36
CA THR A 4 35.15 -8.60 -41.20
C THR A 4 36.16 -8.86 -40.05
N ASN A 5 35.63 -9.51 -39.00
CA ASN A 5 36.08 -10.63 -38.15
C ASN A 5 37.53 -11.20 -38.32
N PRO A 6 38.17 -11.78 -37.27
CA PRO A 6 37.76 -13.14 -36.87
C PRO A 6 37.84 -13.51 -35.37
N ALA A 7 37.13 -14.59 -35.06
CA ALA A 7 37.06 -15.29 -33.78
C ALA A 7 38.40 -15.87 -33.30
N ARG A 8 38.57 -15.95 -31.97
CA ARG A 8 39.46 -16.93 -31.34
C ARG A 8 38.85 -17.45 -30.03
N SER A 9 38.73 -18.76 -29.97
CA SER A 9 38.34 -19.56 -28.82
C SER A 9 39.35 -19.43 -27.67
N GLY A 10 38.85 -19.42 -26.44
CA GLY A 10 39.68 -19.35 -25.23
C GLY A 10 38.88 -19.82 -24.02
N ASN A 11 38.90 -21.12 -23.79
CA ASN A 11 38.37 -21.76 -22.60
C ASN A 11 39.24 -21.37 -21.39
N ARG A 12 38.69 -20.62 -20.41
CA ARG A 12 39.25 -20.51 -19.06
C ARG A 12 38.14 -20.45 -18.03
N SER A 13 38.07 -21.53 -17.25
CA SER A 13 37.53 -21.55 -15.90
C SER A 13 38.09 -20.39 -15.08
N ASN A 14 37.23 -19.66 -14.39
CA ASN A 14 37.66 -18.91 -13.21
C ASN A 14 36.53 -18.89 -12.17
N THR A 15 36.76 -19.67 -11.14
CA THR A 15 36.09 -19.62 -9.85
C THR A 15 36.33 -18.28 -9.18
N SER A 16 35.42 -17.93 -8.25
CA SER A 16 35.54 -16.91 -7.22
C SER A 16 35.55 -15.43 -7.64
N ARG A 17 34.42 -14.77 -7.36
CA ARG A 17 34.42 -13.45 -6.73
C ARG A 17 33.09 -13.25 -6.01
N VAL A 18 32.95 -13.98 -4.90
CA VAL A 18 32.10 -13.54 -3.78
C VAL A 18 32.65 -12.16 -3.41
N SER A 19 31.88 -11.12 -3.68
CA SER A 19 32.23 -9.78 -3.20
C SER A 19 31.97 -9.76 -1.70
N GLU A 20 33.02 -10.03 -0.93
CA GLU A 20 33.13 -9.62 0.47
C GLU A 20 32.94 -8.10 0.53
N ARG A 21 31.73 -7.66 0.88
CA ARG A 21 31.56 -6.32 1.43
C ARG A 21 31.91 -6.41 2.91
N CYS A 22 33.02 -5.76 3.23
CA CYS A 22 33.53 -5.53 4.57
C CYS A 22 32.43 -5.18 5.57
N LEU A 23 32.50 -5.94 6.67
CA LEU A 23 31.88 -5.73 7.96
C LEU A 23 32.22 -4.35 8.51
N LEU A 24 31.25 -3.45 8.55
CA LEU A 24 31.18 -2.33 9.50
C LEU A 24 29.71 -2.01 9.78
N HIS A 25 29.01 -2.91 10.45
CA HIS A 25 27.79 -2.57 11.18
C HIS A 25 27.95 -3.20 12.57
N GLY A 26 27.84 -2.38 13.62
CA GLY A 26 27.56 -2.88 14.97
C GLY A 26 26.29 -3.74 14.97
N PRO A 27 25.98 -4.46 16.05
CA PRO A 27 24.87 -5.40 16.05
C PRO A 27 23.61 -4.65 15.63
N SER A 28 22.82 -5.24 14.73
CA SER A 28 21.47 -4.77 14.42
C SER A 28 20.48 -5.63 15.19
N PRO A 29 19.99 -5.20 16.37
CA PRO A 29 18.83 -5.81 17.01
C PRO A 29 17.82 -4.69 17.30
N ALA A 30 17.02 -4.29 16.32
CA ALA A 30 15.86 -3.45 16.62
C ALA A 30 14.58 -4.28 16.55
N VAL A 31 14.51 -5.28 15.68
CA VAL A 31 13.34 -6.14 15.47
C VAL A 31 13.81 -7.56 15.20
N HIS A 32 13.29 -8.51 15.96
CA HIS A 32 13.57 -9.93 15.80
C HIS A 32 12.28 -10.69 15.52
N THR A 33 12.25 -11.41 14.40
CA THR A 33 11.15 -12.33 14.09
C THR A 33 11.22 -13.53 15.03
N ILE A 34 10.15 -13.75 15.78
CA ILE A 34 9.97 -14.90 16.67
C ILE A 34 9.34 -16.07 15.92
N SER A 35 8.31 -15.80 15.13
CA SER A 35 7.65 -16.83 14.32
C SER A 35 6.98 -16.26 13.07
N THR A 36 6.87 -17.11 12.06
CA THR A 36 6.11 -16.85 10.84
C THR A 36 5.18 -18.03 10.59
N CYS A 37 3.93 -17.76 10.23
CA CYS A 37 2.99 -18.79 9.83
C CYS A 37 2.02 -18.30 8.75
N THR A 38 1.41 -19.25 8.05
CA THR A 38 0.36 -18.97 7.06
C THR A 38 -1.01 -19.12 7.70
N VAL A 39 -1.78 -18.03 7.74
CA VAL A 39 -3.18 -18.04 8.18
C VAL A 39 -4.07 -18.29 6.95
N LYS A 40 -4.70 -19.47 6.92
CA LYS A 40 -5.63 -19.84 5.86
C LYS A 40 -7.06 -19.47 6.24
N PRO A 41 -7.92 -19.10 5.27
CA PRO A 41 -9.35 -19.00 5.52
C PRO A 41 -9.94 -20.38 5.84
N PRO A 42 -11.12 -20.44 6.49
CA PRO A 42 -11.94 -21.65 6.51
C PRO A 42 -12.17 -22.21 5.08
N PRO A 43 -12.40 -23.52 4.94
CA PRO A 43 -12.62 -24.15 3.64
C PRO A 43 -13.72 -23.46 2.84
N ARG A 44 -13.43 -23.20 1.56
CA ARG A 44 -14.35 -22.56 0.61
C ARG A 44 -14.05 -23.04 -0.80
N PRO A 45 -15.03 -22.99 -1.73
CA PRO A 45 -14.77 -23.29 -3.13
C PRO A 45 -13.73 -22.35 -3.74
N ARG A 46 -12.81 -22.92 -4.52
CA ARG A 46 -11.86 -22.17 -5.35
C ARG A 46 -12.61 -21.19 -6.26
N ARG A 47 -12.11 -19.96 -6.36
CA ARG A 47 -12.67 -18.95 -7.28
C ARG A 47 -11.55 -18.22 -8.02
N ILE A 48 -11.79 -17.93 -9.29
CA ILE A 48 -10.95 -17.02 -10.05
C ILE A 48 -11.49 -15.61 -9.88
N CYS A 49 -10.64 -14.66 -9.50
CA CYS A 49 -10.97 -13.25 -9.42
C CYS A 49 -10.21 -12.49 -10.51
N HIS A 50 -10.92 -12.18 -11.60
CA HIS A 50 -10.36 -11.42 -12.70
C HIS A 50 -10.07 -9.96 -12.30
N LEU A 51 -8.96 -9.44 -12.80
CA LEU A 51 -8.54 -8.06 -12.57
C LEU A 51 -9.28 -7.10 -13.50
N THR A 52 -9.80 -6.01 -12.94
CA THR A 52 -10.35 -4.89 -13.72
C THR A 52 -9.20 -4.05 -14.28
N PRO A 53 -9.44 -3.14 -15.24
CA PRO A 53 -8.40 -2.26 -15.76
C PRO A 53 -7.68 -1.44 -14.66
N TRP A 54 -8.40 -1.07 -13.60
CA TRP A 54 -7.82 -0.32 -12.48
C TRP A 54 -6.92 -1.18 -11.59
N ASP A 55 -7.25 -2.46 -11.42
CA ASP A 55 -6.41 -3.38 -10.66
C ASP A 55 -5.12 -3.67 -11.44
N ILE A 56 -5.22 -3.88 -12.76
CA ILE A 56 -4.07 -4.08 -13.66
C ILE A 56 -3.12 -2.89 -13.59
N ALA A 57 -3.65 -1.66 -13.56
CA ALA A 57 -2.84 -0.45 -13.43
C ALA A 57 -2.01 -0.43 -12.13
N MET A 58 -2.40 -1.19 -11.10
CA MET A 58 -1.67 -1.27 -9.83
C MET A 58 -0.55 -2.32 -9.82
N LEU A 59 -0.38 -3.15 -10.86
CA LEU A 59 0.66 -4.20 -10.89
C LEU A 59 2.09 -3.67 -10.62
N SER A 60 2.39 -2.45 -11.09
CA SER A 60 3.69 -1.80 -10.89
C SER A 60 3.76 -0.91 -9.64
N ALA A 61 2.68 -0.77 -8.88
CA ALA A 61 2.70 -0.04 -7.62
C ALA A 61 3.26 -0.91 -6.49
N HIS A 62 3.74 -0.28 -5.42
CA HIS A 62 4.10 -1.00 -4.19
C HIS A 62 2.85 -1.47 -3.44
N TYR A 63 3.06 -2.41 -2.52
CA TYR A 63 2.05 -2.80 -1.55
C TYR A 63 1.62 -1.59 -0.69
N ILE A 64 0.35 -1.57 -0.28
CA ILE A 64 -0.12 -0.61 0.71
C ILE A 64 0.37 -1.06 2.08
N GLN A 65 1.13 -0.21 2.77
CA GLN A 65 1.52 -0.42 4.16
C GLN A 65 0.84 0.60 5.09
N LYS A 66 0.16 0.09 6.12
CA LYS A 66 -0.31 0.86 7.27
C LYS A 66 -0.14 0.04 8.54
N GLY A 67 0.20 0.73 9.62
CA GLY A 67 0.38 0.14 10.93
C GLY A 67 -0.52 0.79 11.97
N LEU A 68 -0.84 0.03 13.00
CA LEU A 68 -1.59 0.48 14.17
C LEU A 68 -0.72 0.30 15.41
N LEU A 69 -0.58 1.36 16.20
CA LEU A 69 0.19 1.36 17.45
C LEU A 69 -0.77 1.33 18.64
N PHE A 70 -0.55 0.41 19.56
CA PHE A 70 -1.35 0.24 20.77
C PHE A 70 -0.43 0.25 21.99
N ALA A 71 -0.76 1.09 22.97
CA ALA A 71 -0.11 1.02 24.28
C ALA A 71 -0.74 -0.09 25.13
N ASN A 72 0.06 -0.68 26.01
CA ASN A 72 -0.45 -1.62 27.00
C ASN A 72 -1.43 -0.91 27.95
N PRO A 73 -2.50 -1.60 28.37
CA PRO A 73 -3.42 -1.04 29.35
C PRO A 73 -2.69 -0.77 30.69
N PRO A 74 -3.02 0.34 31.38
CA PRO A 74 -2.38 0.68 32.65
C PRO A 74 -2.83 -0.29 33.77
N SER A 75 -2.04 -1.34 33.99
CA SER A 75 -2.00 -2.26 35.16
C SER A 75 -3.00 -3.45 35.18
N SER A 76 -2.45 -4.62 35.54
CA SER A 76 -3.04 -5.95 35.89
C SER A 76 -3.74 -6.81 34.82
N SER A 77 -3.96 -6.33 33.60
CA SER A 77 -4.35 -7.20 32.47
C SER A 77 -3.31 -7.08 31.35
N SER A 78 -2.08 -7.50 31.62
CA SER A 78 -1.14 -7.74 30.52
C SER A 78 -1.82 -8.75 29.59
N LEU A 79 -2.15 -8.33 28.36
CA LEU A 79 -2.56 -9.25 27.31
C LEU A 79 -1.45 -10.30 27.20
N ASP A 80 -1.77 -11.56 27.50
CA ASP A 80 -0.84 -12.65 27.22
C ASP A 80 -0.52 -12.60 25.71
N PRO A 81 0.73 -12.33 25.31
CA PRO A 81 1.09 -12.21 23.91
C PRO A 81 0.65 -13.43 23.10
N LYS A 82 0.71 -14.63 23.70
CA LYS A 82 0.26 -15.87 23.05
C LYS A 82 -1.24 -15.85 22.78
N GLN A 83 -2.04 -15.47 23.77
CA GLN A 83 -3.49 -15.35 23.63
C GLN A 83 -3.86 -14.32 22.56
N LEU A 84 -3.20 -13.15 22.56
CA LEU A 84 -3.41 -12.11 21.55
C LEU A 84 -3.07 -12.61 20.15
N ILE A 85 -1.93 -13.28 19.99
CA ILE A 85 -1.49 -13.85 18.70
C ILE A 85 -2.51 -14.86 18.19
N GLU A 86 -2.97 -15.80 19.02
CA GLU A 86 -3.95 -16.80 18.62
C GLU A 86 -5.31 -16.19 18.30
N GLN A 87 -5.75 -15.18 19.05
CA GLN A 87 -6.96 -14.42 18.76
C GLN A 87 -6.86 -13.68 17.41
N LEU A 88 -5.72 -13.03 17.14
CA LEU A 88 -5.48 -12.34 15.87
C LEU A 88 -5.45 -13.32 14.70
N LYS A 89 -4.76 -14.46 14.82
CA LYS A 89 -4.73 -15.50 13.78
C LYS A 89 -6.12 -16.10 13.52
N SER A 90 -6.85 -16.45 14.57
CA SER A 90 -8.20 -17.04 14.47
C SER A 90 -9.18 -16.07 13.82
N SER A 91 -9.22 -14.82 14.30
CA SER A 91 -10.08 -13.79 13.71
C SER A 91 -9.66 -13.40 12.29
N LEU A 92 -8.37 -13.44 11.96
CA LEU A 92 -7.87 -13.21 10.61
C LEU A 92 -8.31 -14.33 9.67
N SER A 93 -8.24 -15.60 10.11
CA SER A 93 -8.77 -16.73 9.34
C SER A 93 -10.23 -16.51 8.97
N VAL A 94 -11.07 -16.13 9.94
CA VAL A 94 -12.49 -15.82 9.70
C VAL A 94 -12.67 -14.61 8.78
N ALA A 95 -11.88 -13.54 8.95
CA ALA A 95 -11.92 -12.38 8.06
C ALA A 95 -11.55 -12.74 6.61
N LEU A 96 -10.58 -13.63 6.40
CA LEU A 96 -10.19 -14.10 5.08
C LEU A 96 -11.29 -14.93 4.39
N LEU A 97 -12.28 -15.45 5.11
CA LEU A 97 -13.47 -16.02 4.47
C LEU A 97 -14.24 -14.95 3.67
N GLN A 98 -14.31 -13.74 4.22
CA GLN A 98 -15.03 -12.59 3.66
C GLN A 98 -14.16 -11.81 2.68
N PHE A 99 -12.83 -11.81 2.85
CA PHE A 99 -11.88 -11.13 1.97
C PHE A 99 -10.94 -12.12 1.28
N TYR A 100 -11.52 -13.15 0.70
CA TYR A 100 -10.81 -14.32 0.19
C TYR A 100 -9.75 -14.05 -0.87
N GLN A 101 -9.88 -12.95 -1.61
CA GLN A 101 -8.87 -12.53 -2.58
C GLN A 101 -7.51 -12.30 -1.90
N LEU A 102 -7.49 -11.87 -0.62
CA LEU A 102 -6.26 -11.65 0.15
C LEU A 102 -5.53 -12.94 0.52
N ALA A 103 -6.24 -14.07 0.51
CA ALA A 103 -5.66 -15.40 0.71
C ALA A 103 -5.27 -16.07 -0.63
N GLY A 104 -5.46 -15.41 -1.77
CA GLY A 104 -5.14 -15.92 -3.10
C GLY A 104 -3.69 -15.67 -3.52
N ARG A 105 -3.37 -16.00 -4.78
CA ARG A 105 -2.10 -15.64 -5.46
C ARG A 105 -2.38 -15.12 -6.85
N LEU A 106 -1.51 -14.24 -7.36
CA LEU A 106 -1.60 -13.83 -8.77
C LEU A 106 -1.18 -14.98 -9.68
N VAL A 107 -1.89 -15.10 -10.79
CA VAL A 107 -1.59 -16.04 -11.87
C VAL A 107 -1.62 -15.27 -13.18
N THR A 108 -0.64 -15.56 -14.03
CA THR A 108 -0.60 -15.11 -15.42
C THR A 108 -0.87 -16.31 -16.32
N GLU A 109 -1.87 -16.17 -17.18
CA GLU A 109 -2.22 -17.14 -18.20
C GLU A 109 -1.85 -16.58 -19.58
N GLU A 110 -1.20 -17.40 -20.40
CA GLU A 110 -0.73 -17.04 -21.73
C GLU A 110 -1.70 -17.53 -22.80
N ASP A 111 -2.03 -16.65 -23.72
CA ASP A 111 -2.76 -16.97 -24.96
C ASP A 111 -1.72 -17.14 -26.07
N ARG A 112 -1.52 -18.38 -26.51
CA ARG A 112 -0.52 -18.73 -27.52
C ARG A 112 -1.17 -18.93 -28.90
N ASP A 113 -0.46 -18.57 -29.96
CA ASP A 113 -0.89 -18.86 -31.33
C ASP A 113 -0.55 -20.30 -31.75
N ALA A 114 -0.82 -20.64 -33.02
CA ALA A 114 -0.61 -21.98 -33.56
C ALA A 114 0.87 -22.39 -33.62
N ASP A 115 1.78 -21.41 -33.67
CA ASP A 115 3.24 -21.63 -33.69
C ASP A 115 3.81 -21.71 -32.25
N GLY A 116 2.96 -21.50 -31.24
CA GLY A 116 3.30 -21.56 -29.83
C GLY A 116 3.78 -20.23 -29.25
N GLU A 117 3.76 -19.14 -30.00
CA GLU A 117 4.20 -17.82 -29.55
C GLU A 117 3.14 -17.15 -28.68
N VAL A 118 3.57 -16.49 -27.59
CA VAL A 118 2.64 -15.80 -26.68
C VAL A 118 2.11 -14.55 -27.39
N LYS A 119 0.81 -14.52 -27.68
CA LYS A 119 0.13 -13.40 -28.33
C LYS A 119 -0.39 -12.39 -27.32
N SER A 120 -0.90 -12.87 -26.19
CA SER A 120 -1.42 -12.04 -25.12
C SER A 120 -1.36 -12.76 -23.78
N THR A 121 -1.51 -12.03 -22.69
CA THR A 121 -1.58 -12.60 -21.34
C THR A 121 -2.78 -12.06 -20.58
N SER A 122 -3.31 -12.86 -19.68
CA SER A 122 -4.32 -12.44 -18.71
C SER A 122 -3.81 -12.65 -17.30
N VAL A 123 -3.95 -11.64 -16.44
CA VAL A 123 -3.58 -11.73 -15.02
C VAL A 123 -4.85 -11.79 -14.17
N TYR A 124 -4.91 -12.72 -13.23
CA TYR A 124 -6.02 -12.88 -12.28
C TYR A 124 -5.52 -13.31 -10.90
N ILE A 125 -6.40 -13.28 -9.90
CA ILE A 125 -6.12 -13.86 -8.59
C ILE A 125 -6.77 -15.23 -8.50
N ASP A 126 -5.96 -16.26 -8.32
CA ASP A 126 -6.43 -17.60 -7.99
C ASP A 126 -6.72 -17.69 -6.49
N CYS A 127 -8.01 -17.73 -6.15
CA CYS A 127 -8.47 -17.73 -4.77
C CYS A 127 -8.76 -19.16 -4.29
N ASP A 128 -7.69 -19.92 -4.01
CA ASP A 128 -7.72 -21.30 -3.54
C ASP A 128 -7.41 -21.42 -2.04
N GLY A 129 -7.40 -20.30 -1.31
CA GLY A 129 -7.15 -20.30 0.14
C GLY A 129 -5.71 -20.61 0.52
N GLN A 130 -4.74 -20.24 -0.32
CA GLN A 130 -3.30 -20.38 -0.08
C GLN A 130 -2.87 -19.69 1.23
N GLY A 131 -3.58 -18.62 1.62
CA GLY A 131 -3.47 -17.96 2.92
C GLY A 131 -2.67 -16.67 2.91
N ALA A 132 -2.77 -15.94 4.01
CA ALA A 132 -2.02 -14.73 4.32
C ALA A 132 -0.83 -15.07 5.22
N GLU A 133 0.23 -14.26 5.15
CA GLU A 133 1.36 -14.38 6.07
C GLU A 133 1.04 -13.67 7.39
N PHE A 134 1.38 -14.31 8.50
CA PHE A 134 1.33 -13.72 9.83
C PHE A 134 2.71 -13.87 10.48
N VAL A 135 3.30 -12.74 10.87
CA VAL A 135 4.61 -12.66 11.52
C VAL A 135 4.42 -12.15 12.94
N HIS A 136 5.08 -12.81 13.88
CA HIS A 136 5.24 -12.33 15.24
C HIS A 136 6.70 -11.94 15.43
N ALA A 137 6.93 -10.71 15.86
CA ALA A 137 8.25 -10.14 16.11
C ALA A 137 8.29 -9.42 17.46
N VAL A 138 9.50 -9.17 17.95
CA VAL A 138 9.77 -8.36 19.15
C VAL A 138 10.72 -7.25 18.76
N ALA A 139 10.47 -6.03 19.24
CA ALA A 139 11.38 -4.91 19.08
C ALA A 139 12.09 -4.58 20.40
N ASP A 140 13.37 -4.95 20.49
CA ASP A 140 14.13 -4.86 21.73
C ASP A 140 14.33 -3.40 22.17
N GLY A 141 13.83 -3.08 23.37
CA GLY A 141 14.02 -1.76 23.98
C GLY A 141 13.19 -0.62 23.37
N ILE A 142 12.38 -0.88 22.34
CA ILE A 142 11.53 0.14 21.70
C ILE A 142 10.23 0.32 22.48
N LYS A 143 9.88 1.57 22.79
CA LYS A 143 8.62 1.95 23.43
C LYS A 143 7.66 2.60 22.43
N VAL A 144 6.38 2.66 22.80
CA VAL A 144 5.33 3.42 22.09
C VAL A 144 5.75 4.89 21.92
N ALA A 145 6.36 5.48 22.95
CA ALA A 145 6.85 6.86 22.89
C ALA A 145 7.92 7.07 21.81
N ASP A 146 8.77 6.07 21.53
CA ASP A 146 9.82 6.15 20.51
C ASP A 146 9.22 6.13 19.09
N VAL A 147 8.15 5.36 18.89
CA VAL A 147 7.37 5.36 17.64
C VAL A 147 6.67 6.72 17.43
N LEU A 148 6.22 7.35 18.53
CA LEU A 148 5.54 8.64 18.51
C LEU A 148 6.47 9.85 18.59
N ALA A 149 7.79 9.66 18.76
CA ALA A 149 8.79 10.71 18.88
C ALA A 149 9.08 11.38 17.52
N LEU A 150 8.06 12.00 16.94
CA LEU A 150 8.03 12.55 15.58
C LEU A 150 8.61 13.98 15.49
N SER A 151 9.48 14.37 16.44
CA SER A 151 10.10 15.69 16.44
C SER A 151 11.14 15.85 15.31
N GLY A 152 11.65 14.74 14.76
CA GLY A 152 12.65 14.67 13.68
C GLY A 152 12.20 13.86 12.46
N ASP A 153 13.15 13.17 11.85
CA ASP A 153 12.84 12.17 10.81
C ASP A 153 12.19 10.95 11.45
N LEU A 154 11.42 10.23 10.65
CA LEU A 154 10.82 8.97 11.06
C LEU A 154 11.94 7.97 11.42
N PRO A 155 11.86 7.30 12.58
CA PRO A 155 12.86 6.30 12.95
C PRO A 155 12.94 5.17 11.92
N LYS A 156 14.16 4.82 11.49
CA LYS A 156 14.39 3.83 10.43
C LYS A 156 13.86 2.43 10.78
N PHE A 157 13.87 2.06 12.06
CA PHE A 157 13.36 0.76 12.51
C PHE A 157 11.88 0.56 12.21
N LEU A 158 11.12 1.62 11.92
CA LEU A 158 9.70 1.49 11.58
C LEU A 158 9.45 0.76 10.26
N HIS A 159 10.42 0.75 9.34
CA HIS A 159 10.33 -0.06 8.13
C HIS A 159 10.36 -1.56 8.46
N ASP A 160 11.10 -1.94 9.50
CA ASP A 160 11.21 -3.34 9.97
C ASP A 160 9.93 -3.82 10.68
N PHE A 161 8.97 -2.93 10.95
CA PHE A 161 7.65 -3.29 11.48
C PHE A 161 6.67 -3.76 10.40
N PHE A 162 7.11 -3.78 9.14
CA PHE A 162 6.32 -4.22 8.00
C PHE A 162 7.05 -5.31 7.22
N GLN A 163 6.31 -6.32 6.78
CA GLN A 163 6.79 -7.29 5.80
C GLN A 163 6.63 -6.75 4.38
N LEU A 164 7.33 -7.34 3.41
CA LEU A 164 7.18 -7.00 1.98
C LEU A 164 7.46 -5.52 1.67
N ASP A 165 8.37 -4.88 2.42
CA ASP A 165 8.81 -3.52 2.11
C ASP A 165 9.51 -3.48 0.74
N GLY A 166 9.16 -2.48 -0.07
CA GLY A 166 9.60 -2.38 -1.46
C GLY A 166 9.03 -3.41 -2.44
N ALA A 167 8.19 -4.36 -2.01
CA ALA A 167 7.55 -5.30 -2.91
C ALA A 167 6.59 -4.57 -3.87
N VAL A 168 6.63 -4.93 -5.16
CA VAL A 168 5.65 -4.45 -6.15
C VAL A 168 4.50 -5.44 -6.23
N ASN A 169 3.31 -4.98 -6.56
CA ASN A 169 2.11 -5.83 -6.52
C ASN A 169 2.19 -7.05 -7.45
N HIS A 170 2.94 -6.98 -8.55
CA HIS A 170 3.20 -8.15 -9.39
C HIS A 170 3.96 -9.27 -8.66
N ASP A 171 4.70 -8.99 -7.59
CA ASP A 171 5.38 -10.00 -6.78
C ASP A 171 4.38 -10.95 -6.08
N GLY A 172 3.09 -10.62 -6.06
CA GLY A 172 1.99 -11.49 -5.60
C GLY A 172 1.82 -12.81 -6.37
N HIS A 173 2.59 -13.04 -7.44
CA HIS A 173 2.74 -14.36 -8.07
C HIS A 173 3.55 -15.32 -7.20
N PHE A 174 4.51 -14.79 -6.44
CA PHE A 174 5.47 -15.56 -5.63
C PHE A 174 5.37 -15.24 -4.13
N SER A 175 4.74 -14.11 -3.80
CA SER A 175 4.54 -13.61 -2.43
C SER A 175 3.07 -13.64 -2.02
N THR A 176 2.80 -13.49 -0.73
CA THR A 176 1.42 -13.36 -0.23
C THR A 176 0.79 -12.05 -0.70
N LEU A 177 -0.54 -12.03 -0.85
CA LEU A 177 -1.28 -10.80 -1.17
C LEU A 177 -1.62 -9.99 0.08
N LEU A 178 -1.45 -10.59 1.26
CA LEU A 178 -1.60 -9.98 2.56
C LEU A 178 -0.51 -10.55 3.48
N SER A 179 0.23 -9.66 4.13
CA SER A 179 1.10 -10.00 5.26
C SER A 179 0.79 -9.10 6.44
N VAL A 180 0.70 -9.68 7.63
CA VAL A 180 0.45 -8.97 8.89
C VAL A 180 1.57 -9.29 9.87
N GLN A 181 2.15 -8.27 10.47
CA GLN A 181 3.19 -8.40 11.49
C GLN A 181 2.70 -7.81 12.81
N LEU A 182 2.65 -8.62 13.86
CA LEU A 182 2.53 -8.14 15.23
C LEU A 182 3.94 -8.01 15.82
N THR A 183 4.34 -6.78 16.14
CA THR A 183 5.62 -6.48 16.79
C THR A 183 5.37 -6.08 18.24
N GLU A 184 5.91 -6.84 19.18
CA GLU A 184 5.89 -6.48 20.59
C GLU A 184 6.87 -5.35 20.88
N LEU A 185 6.41 -4.36 21.65
CA LEU A 185 7.19 -3.25 22.17
C LEU A 185 7.28 -3.38 23.70
N VAL A 186 8.17 -2.62 24.34
CA VAL A 186 8.34 -2.64 25.80
C VAL A 186 7.04 -2.32 26.55
N ASP A 187 6.24 -1.40 26.03
CA ASP A 187 5.02 -0.89 26.66
C ASP A 187 3.81 -0.88 25.71
N GLY A 188 3.83 -1.74 24.68
CA GLY A 188 2.74 -1.83 23.70
C GLY A 188 2.97 -2.86 22.60
N VAL A 189 2.19 -2.75 21.54
CA VAL A 189 2.36 -3.54 20.31
C VAL A 189 2.15 -2.67 19.08
N PHE A 190 2.80 -3.05 17.99
CA PHE A 190 2.59 -2.48 16.66
C PHE A 190 2.07 -3.56 15.72
N LEU A 191 0.90 -3.33 15.10
CA LEU A 191 0.32 -4.21 14.10
C LEU A 191 0.54 -3.62 12.71
N GLY A 192 1.59 -4.06 12.03
CA GLY A 192 1.91 -3.69 10.65
C GLY A 192 1.16 -4.57 9.66
N CYS A 193 0.72 -4.00 8.53
CA CYS A 193 0.10 -4.78 7.47
C CYS A 193 0.46 -4.27 6.09
N SER A 194 0.81 -5.24 5.24
CA SER A 194 1.20 -5.08 3.85
C SER A 194 0.14 -5.75 2.97
N PHE A 195 -0.53 -4.93 2.15
CA PHE A 195 -1.69 -5.32 1.37
C PHE A 195 -1.41 -5.07 -0.10
N ASN A 196 -1.54 -6.11 -0.93
CA ASN A 196 -1.32 -5.99 -2.37
C ASN A 196 -2.40 -5.10 -3.00
N HIS A 197 -2.00 -3.97 -3.57
CA HIS A 197 -2.90 -2.92 -4.05
C HIS A 197 -3.74 -3.35 -5.27
N VAL A 198 -3.39 -4.47 -5.94
CA VAL A 198 -4.22 -5.07 -7.01
C VAL A 198 -5.53 -5.62 -6.45
N VAL A 199 -5.54 -6.06 -5.18
CA VAL A 199 -6.74 -6.61 -4.55
C VAL A 199 -7.76 -5.51 -4.25
N GLY A 200 -7.29 -4.32 -3.87
CA GLY A 200 -8.16 -3.19 -3.54
C GLY A 200 -7.43 -1.88 -3.24
N ASP A 201 -8.20 -0.79 -3.18
CA ASP A 201 -7.71 0.55 -2.83
C ASP A 201 -7.67 0.81 -1.32
N GLY A 202 -7.26 2.02 -0.92
CA GLY A 202 -7.22 2.42 0.49
C GLY A 202 -8.58 2.33 1.21
N THR A 203 -9.70 2.46 0.50
CA THR A 203 -11.03 2.25 1.10
C THR A 203 -11.29 0.77 1.35
N ALA A 204 -10.94 -0.10 0.39
CA ALA A 204 -11.00 -1.54 0.56
C ALA A 204 -10.08 -2.04 1.71
N TYR A 205 -8.87 -1.48 1.82
CA TYR A 205 -7.94 -1.73 2.91
C TYR A 205 -8.57 -1.47 4.28
N TRP A 206 -9.11 -0.27 4.49
CA TRP A 206 -9.74 0.07 5.77
C TRP A 206 -11.03 -0.69 6.02
N LYS A 207 -11.76 -1.09 4.96
CA LYS A 207 -12.90 -1.99 5.13
C LYS A 207 -12.45 -3.36 5.67
N PHE A 208 -11.42 -3.96 5.09
CA PHE A 208 -10.83 -5.20 5.60
C PHE A 208 -10.41 -5.07 7.07
N PHE A 209 -9.65 -4.03 7.41
CA PHE A 209 -9.18 -3.80 8.78
C PHE A 209 -10.31 -3.64 9.80
N ASN A 210 -11.32 -2.83 9.47
CA ASN A 210 -12.45 -2.60 10.36
C ASN A 210 -13.27 -3.88 10.58
N THR A 211 -13.49 -4.65 9.51
CA THR A 211 -14.19 -5.94 9.60
C THR A 211 -13.37 -6.97 10.37
N TRP A 212 -12.06 -7.06 10.16
CA TRP A 212 -11.20 -7.94 10.95
C TRP A 212 -11.24 -7.58 12.43
N ALA A 213 -11.19 -6.29 12.77
CA ALA A 213 -11.31 -5.84 14.16
C ALA A 213 -12.70 -6.12 14.76
N GLU A 214 -13.79 -6.03 13.99
CA GLU A 214 -15.16 -6.43 14.40
C GLU A 214 -15.20 -7.91 14.74
N ILE A 215 -14.64 -8.76 13.87
CA ILE A 215 -14.53 -10.21 14.09
C ILE A 215 -13.68 -10.52 15.32
N ALA A 216 -12.51 -9.89 15.47
CA ALA A 216 -11.62 -10.12 16.61
C ALA A 216 -12.30 -9.82 17.96
N ARG A 217 -13.11 -8.77 18.04
CA ARG A 217 -13.93 -8.44 19.22
C ARG A 217 -15.09 -9.41 19.44
N ALA A 218 -15.68 -9.96 18.37
CA ALA A 218 -16.76 -10.93 18.49
C ALA A 218 -16.25 -12.30 18.96
N THR A 219 -15.12 -12.75 18.43
CA THR A 219 -14.45 -14.00 18.84
C THR A 219 -14.01 -13.95 20.30
N ASP A 220 -13.51 -12.80 20.77
CA ASP A 220 -13.16 -12.57 22.18
C ASP A 220 -14.31 -12.86 23.16
N ARG A 221 -15.54 -12.52 22.74
CA ARG A 221 -16.76 -12.67 23.55
C ARG A 221 -17.36 -14.08 23.48
N GLY A 222 -16.63 -15.06 22.95
CA GLY A 222 -17.11 -16.44 22.78
C GLY A 222 -18.14 -16.62 21.65
N GLY A 223 -18.36 -15.60 20.83
CA GLY A 223 -19.21 -15.73 19.64
C GLY A 223 -18.49 -16.51 18.55
N SER A 224 -19.21 -17.35 17.79
CA SER A 224 -18.70 -17.80 16.51
C SER A 224 -18.62 -16.55 15.62
N GLY A 225 -17.41 -16.10 15.26
CA GLY A 225 -17.17 -14.90 14.45
C GLY A 225 -17.83 -14.90 13.06
N GLY A 226 -18.69 -15.88 12.77
CA GLY A 226 -19.59 -15.97 11.62
C GLY A 226 -20.99 -15.38 11.85
N GLY A 227 -21.27 -14.76 13.01
CA GLY A 227 -22.42 -13.87 13.16
C GLY A 227 -22.42 -12.82 12.05
N GLY A 228 -23.54 -12.68 11.33
CA GLY A 228 -23.62 -11.92 10.07
C GLY A 228 -22.96 -10.54 10.19
N LEU A 229 -21.95 -10.30 9.34
CA LEU A 229 -21.27 -9.01 9.29
C LEU A 229 -22.29 -7.89 9.11
N SER A 230 -22.12 -6.80 9.87
CA SER A 230 -22.98 -5.63 9.73
C SER A 230 -23.03 -5.12 8.28
N ARG A 231 -21.90 -5.22 7.55
CA ARG A 231 -21.74 -4.72 6.17
C ARG A 231 -20.77 -5.57 5.34
N PRO A 232 -21.21 -6.72 4.79
CA PRO A 232 -20.34 -7.63 4.06
C PRO A 232 -19.69 -6.96 2.82
N PRO A 233 -18.50 -7.41 2.38
CA PRO A 233 -17.89 -6.95 1.13
C PRO A 233 -18.70 -7.39 -0.10
N VAL A 234 -18.84 -6.50 -1.08
CA VAL A 234 -19.39 -6.82 -2.40
C VAL A 234 -18.22 -7.14 -3.32
N HIS A 235 -18.20 -8.36 -3.86
CA HIS A 235 -17.10 -8.88 -4.66
C HIS A 235 -17.31 -8.81 -6.17
N ASP A 236 -18.53 -8.49 -6.61
CA ASP A 236 -18.86 -8.37 -8.03
C ASP A 236 -17.96 -7.32 -8.67
N ARG A 237 -17.01 -7.81 -9.47
CA ARG A 237 -16.00 -6.96 -10.09
C ARG A 237 -16.68 -6.13 -11.17
N TRP A 238 -16.47 -4.82 -11.09
CA TRP A 238 -17.05 -3.91 -12.06
C TRP A 238 -16.12 -3.77 -13.26
N PHE A 239 -16.60 -4.19 -14.42
CA PHE A 239 -15.97 -3.97 -15.71
C PHE A 239 -16.73 -2.88 -16.47
N LEU A 240 -16.01 -1.98 -17.14
CA LEU A 240 -16.65 -0.96 -17.97
C LEU A 240 -17.21 -1.62 -19.23
N GLU A 241 -18.50 -1.41 -19.51
CA GLU A 241 -19.15 -1.91 -20.73
C GLU A 241 -18.35 -1.48 -21.98
N GLY A 242 -18.15 -2.43 -22.90
CA GLY A 242 -17.41 -2.19 -24.15
C GLY A 242 -15.88 -2.30 -24.07
N HIS A 243 -15.29 -2.53 -22.89
CA HIS A 243 -13.82 -2.68 -22.72
C HIS A 243 -13.33 -4.14 -22.59
N GLY A 244 -14.12 -5.08 -23.09
CA GLY A 244 -13.83 -6.52 -23.06
C GLY A 244 -14.41 -7.22 -21.84
N ALA A 245 -14.95 -8.42 -22.06
CA ALA A 245 -15.35 -9.31 -20.97
C ALA A 245 -14.10 -9.86 -20.27
N PRO A 246 -14.15 -10.14 -18.95
CA PRO A 246 -13.08 -10.86 -18.30
C PRO A 246 -12.89 -12.27 -18.91
N PRO A 247 -11.65 -12.79 -18.96
CA PRO A 247 -10.41 -12.13 -18.59
C PRO A 247 -9.98 -11.07 -19.61
N LEU A 248 -9.38 -9.97 -19.12
CA LEU A 248 -8.80 -8.95 -19.98
C LEU A 248 -7.48 -9.46 -20.57
N LYS A 249 -7.49 -9.73 -21.88
CA LYS A 249 -6.29 -10.07 -22.64
C LYS A 249 -5.44 -8.83 -22.87
N LEU A 250 -4.26 -8.80 -22.29
CA LEU A 250 -3.29 -7.72 -22.42
C LEU A 250 -2.24 -8.11 -23.45
N PRO A 251 -1.81 -7.19 -24.34
CA PRO A 251 -0.72 -7.43 -25.29
C PRO A 251 0.65 -7.36 -24.56
N LEU A 252 0.78 -8.07 -23.44
CA LEU A 252 1.88 -8.00 -22.51
C LEU A 252 2.57 -9.37 -22.44
N THR A 253 3.42 -9.66 -23.42
CA THR A 253 4.08 -10.97 -23.53
C THR A 253 5.32 -11.10 -22.63
N ASP A 254 5.79 -9.99 -22.06
CA ASP A 254 6.99 -9.91 -21.24
C ASP A 254 6.77 -8.95 -20.05
N PRO A 255 6.71 -9.47 -18.81
CA PRO A 255 6.59 -8.68 -17.59
C PRO A 255 7.60 -7.53 -17.47
N SER A 256 8.83 -7.71 -17.96
CA SER A 256 9.87 -6.68 -17.85
C SER A 256 9.53 -5.40 -18.62
N ARG A 257 8.64 -5.47 -19.61
CA ARG A 257 8.26 -4.33 -20.47
C ARG A 257 7.22 -3.40 -19.84
N PHE A 258 6.44 -3.89 -18.88
CA PHE A 258 5.38 -3.09 -18.23
C PHE A 258 5.56 -2.93 -16.73
N LEU A 259 6.37 -3.78 -16.10
CA LEU A 259 6.70 -3.68 -14.68
C LEU A 259 7.75 -2.61 -14.43
N LEU A 260 7.31 -1.48 -13.90
CA LEU A 260 8.20 -0.46 -13.38
C LEU A 260 8.51 -0.78 -11.91
N ARG A 261 9.71 -1.29 -11.64
CA ARG A 261 10.22 -1.41 -10.26
C ARG A 261 10.88 -0.11 -9.86
N PHE A 262 10.08 0.83 -9.37
CA PHE A 262 10.58 2.13 -8.93
C PHE A 262 11.24 2.02 -7.55
N ALA A 263 12.55 2.10 -7.50
CA ALA A 263 13.26 2.34 -6.25
C ALA A 263 13.29 3.85 -5.97
N PRO A 264 12.68 4.35 -4.88
CA PRO A 264 12.82 5.76 -4.52
C PRO A 264 14.29 6.08 -4.24
N PRO A 265 14.76 7.29 -4.56
CA PRO A 265 16.07 7.74 -4.07
C PRO A 265 16.07 7.74 -2.53
N PRO A 266 17.25 7.87 -1.88
CA PRO A 266 17.29 8.03 -0.42
C PRO A 266 16.43 9.23 0.01
N LEU A 267 15.33 8.93 0.71
CA LEU A 267 14.40 9.93 1.22
C LEU A 267 14.46 9.96 2.75
N ARG A 268 14.24 11.16 3.31
CA ARG A 268 14.00 11.35 4.73
C ARG A 268 12.50 11.49 4.92
N GLU A 269 11.92 10.61 5.73
CA GLU A 269 10.50 10.64 6.02
C GLU A 269 10.24 11.48 7.26
N ARG A 270 9.15 12.25 7.27
CA ARG A 270 8.77 13.09 8.42
C ARG A 270 7.26 13.21 8.52
N MET A 271 6.75 13.13 9.74
CA MET A 271 5.35 13.38 10.04
C MET A 271 5.16 14.84 10.48
N PHE A 272 4.18 15.51 9.88
CA PHE A 272 3.81 16.88 10.22
C PHE A 272 2.44 16.89 10.89
N HIS A 273 2.40 17.26 12.16
CA HIS A 273 1.15 17.42 12.89
C HIS A 273 0.54 18.81 12.63
N PHE A 274 -0.72 18.83 12.20
CA PHE A 274 -1.51 20.05 12.09
C PHE A 274 -2.69 19.95 13.04
N SER A 275 -2.70 20.79 14.08
CA SER A 275 -3.80 20.80 15.05
C SER A 275 -5.12 21.20 14.39
N ARG A 276 -6.24 20.83 15.01
CA ARG A 276 -7.59 21.20 14.55
C ARG A 276 -7.71 22.72 14.38
N GLU A 277 -7.18 23.47 15.33
CA GLU A 277 -7.20 24.94 15.36
C GLU A 277 -6.34 25.53 14.23
N ALA A 278 -5.16 24.95 13.98
CA ALA A 278 -4.29 25.37 12.89
C ALA A 278 -4.95 25.14 11.52
N VAL A 279 -5.58 23.99 11.33
CA VAL A 279 -6.32 23.67 10.09
C VAL A 279 -7.54 24.58 9.92
N ALA A 280 -8.27 24.86 11.00
CA ALA A 280 -9.41 25.78 10.97
C ALA A 280 -8.99 27.20 10.59
N ARG A 281 -7.91 27.73 11.18
CA ARG A 281 -7.35 29.04 10.80
C ARG A 281 -6.87 29.07 9.35
N LEU A 282 -6.21 28.00 8.89
CA LEU A 282 -5.78 27.88 7.50
C LEU A 282 -6.96 27.91 6.53
N LYS A 283 -8.02 27.15 6.83
CA LYS A 283 -9.25 27.11 6.04
C LYS A 283 -9.95 28.48 6.00
N ALA A 284 -10.09 29.15 7.15
CA ALA A 284 -10.71 30.46 7.23
C ALA A 284 -9.97 31.49 6.37
N ARG A 285 -8.65 31.55 6.54
CA ARG A 285 -7.78 32.44 5.76
C ARG A 285 -7.82 32.14 4.25
N ALA A 286 -7.81 30.87 3.85
CA ALA A 286 -7.88 30.50 2.44
C ALA A 286 -9.21 30.93 1.80
N ASN A 287 -10.32 30.80 2.54
CA ASN A 287 -11.63 31.27 2.11
C ASN A 287 -11.66 32.80 1.97
N GLU A 288 -11.16 33.53 2.97
CA GLU A 288 -11.06 35.00 2.95
C GLU A 288 -10.21 35.51 1.77
N GLU A 289 -8.97 35.00 1.62
CA GLU A 289 -8.05 35.45 0.57
C GLU A 289 -8.57 35.11 -0.85
N CYS A 290 -9.38 34.06 -1.01
CA CYS A 290 -9.99 33.69 -2.29
C CYS A 290 -11.38 34.32 -2.52
N GLY A 291 -11.94 35.06 -1.56
CA GLY A 291 -13.32 35.54 -1.63
C GLY A 291 -14.35 34.41 -1.75
N ARG A 292 -14.07 33.25 -1.15
CA ARG A 292 -14.91 32.03 -1.17
C ARG A 292 -15.36 31.68 0.24
N GLY A 293 -16.43 30.90 0.36
CA GLY A 293 -16.90 30.33 1.64
C GLY A 293 -16.89 28.79 1.69
N ASP A 294 -16.55 28.14 0.59
CA ASP A 294 -16.76 26.71 0.36
C ASP A 294 -15.45 25.90 0.26
N LEU A 295 -14.28 26.52 0.43
CA LEU A 295 -13.03 25.77 0.46
C LEU A 295 -12.97 24.87 1.69
N SER A 296 -12.73 23.59 1.45
CA SER A 296 -12.58 22.58 2.50
C SER A 296 -11.22 22.65 3.21
N SER A 297 -11.15 22.06 4.40
CA SER A 297 -9.89 21.86 5.13
C SER A 297 -8.87 21.08 4.28
N PHE A 298 -9.33 20.05 3.56
CA PHE A 298 -8.49 19.24 2.68
C PHE A 298 -7.85 20.08 1.56
N GLN A 299 -8.65 20.89 0.86
CA GLN A 299 -8.13 21.77 -0.19
C GLN A 299 -7.14 22.79 0.36
N SER A 300 -7.46 23.39 1.50
CA SER A 300 -6.64 24.42 2.13
C SER A 300 -5.27 23.87 2.56
N LEU A 301 -5.26 22.69 3.21
CA LEU A 301 -4.02 22.01 3.62
C LEU A 301 -3.23 21.50 2.42
N THR A 302 -3.87 20.89 1.42
CA THR A 302 -3.20 20.40 0.20
C THR A 302 -2.53 21.55 -0.55
N ALA A 303 -3.19 22.70 -0.66
CA ALA A 303 -2.62 23.88 -1.30
C ALA A 303 -1.40 24.41 -0.53
N LEU A 304 -1.45 24.44 0.81
CA LEU A 304 -0.31 24.81 1.64
C LEU A 304 0.87 23.86 1.42
N LEU A 305 0.64 22.54 1.47
CA LEU A 305 1.68 21.53 1.27
C LEU A 305 2.29 21.61 -0.13
N TRP A 306 1.47 21.73 -1.17
CA TRP A 306 1.97 21.86 -2.54
C TRP A 306 2.85 23.10 -2.72
N ARG A 307 2.47 24.23 -2.12
CA ARG A 307 3.27 25.45 -2.13
C ARG A 307 4.57 25.28 -1.34
N ALA A 308 4.53 24.66 -0.17
CA ALA A 308 5.71 24.40 0.66
C ALA A 308 6.71 23.49 -0.06
N VAL A 309 6.25 22.39 -0.65
CA VAL A 309 7.08 21.46 -1.42
C VAL A 309 7.68 22.13 -2.66
N THR A 310 6.89 22.91 -3.40
CA THR A 310 7.39 23.66 -4.57
C THR A 310 8.52 24.62 -4.18
N ARG A 311 8.39 25.31 -3.04
CA ARG A 311 9.43 26.20 -2.51
C ARG A 311 10.68 25.44 -2.07
N ALA A 312 10.51 24.36 -1.32
CA ALA A 312 11.62 23.55 -0.83
C ALA A 312 12.44 22.93 -1.98
N ARG A 313 11.80 22.63 -3.11
CA ARG A 313 12.47 22.11 -4.32
C ARG A 313 13.28 23.15 -5.09
N GLY A 314 13.14 24.45 -4.81
CA GLY A 314 13.86 25.50 -5.52
C GLY A 314 13.65 25.47 -7.04
N LEU A 315 12.43 25.17 -7.51
CA LEU A 315 12.14 25.03 -8.94
C LEU A 315 12.41 26.33 -9.70
N ALA A 316 12.86 26.21 -10.96
CA ALA A 316 13.10 27.36 -11.82
C ALA A 316 11.81 28.17 -12.05
N PRO A 317 11.89 29.52 -12.18
CA PRO A 317 10.74 30.34 -12.54
C PRO A 317 10.07 29.82 -13.81
N GLY A 318 8.74 29.74 -13.81
CA GLY A 318 7.96 29.27 -14.95
C GLY A 318 7.89 27.75 -15.12
N GLN A 319 8.68 26.97 -14.36
CA GLN A 319 8.63 25.50 -14.37
C GLN A 319 7.24 25.01 -13.92
N ALA A 320 6.67 24.09 -14.69
CA ALA A 320 5.38 23.50 -14.37
C ALA A 320 5.50 22.55 -13.16
N THR A 321 4.59 22.70 -12.20
CA THR A 321 4.41 21.80 -11.06
C THR A 321 2.98 21.27 -11.04
N SER A 322 2.78 20.09 -10.46
CA SER A 322 1.46 19.47 -10.31
C SER A 322 1.33 18.80 -8.95
N CYS A 323 0.14 18.92 -8.35
CA CYS A 323 -0.27 18.15 -7.18
C CYS A 323 -1.34 17.15 -7.62
N ARG A 324 -1.12 15.86 -7.35
CA ARG A 324 -2.05 14.79 -7.69
C ARG A 324 -2.67 14.23 -6.41
N VAL A 325 -3.98 14.04 -6.44
CA VAL A 325 -4.75 13.46 -5.36
C VAL A 325 -5.57 12.32 -5.94
N ALA A 326 -5.51 11.15 -5.29
CA ALA A 326 -6.40 10.03 -5.57
C ALA A 326 -7.76 10.28 -4.88
N ILE A 327 -8.85 10.06 -5.61
CA ILE A 327 -10.21 10.35 -5.12
C ILE A 327 -11.04 9.08 -5.17
N GLU A 328 -11.73 8.77 -4.07
CA GLU A 328 -12.72 7.69 -3.98
C GLU A 328 -13.85 7.95 -4.99
N ASN A 329 -14.14 6.96 -5.83
CA ASN A 329 -15.01 7.13 -6.97
C ASN A 329 -16.29 6.31 -6.95
N ARG A 330 -16.49 5.38 -6.02
CA ARG A 330 -17.66 4.49 -6.00
C ARG A 330 -18.95 5.29 -6.14
N ALA A 331 -19.12 6.36 -5.35
CA ALA A 331 -20.31 7.21 -5.39
C ALA A 331 -20.38 8.20 -6.58
N ARG A 332 -19.30 8.33 -7.37
CA ARG A 332 -19.20 9.28 -8.49
C ARG A 332 -19.52 8.67 -9.84
N LEU A 333 -19.65 7.34 -9.91
CA LEU A 333 -19.98 6.62 -11.13
C LEU A 333 -21.48 6.67 -11.42
N ARG A 334 -21.83 6.38 -12.67
CA ARG A 334 -23.21 6.22 -13.12
C ARG A 334 -23.35 4.86 -13.83
N PRO A 335 -24.02 3.88 -13.22
CA PRO A 335 -24.57 3.90 -11.85
C PRO A 335 -23.45 3.93 -10.78
N PRO A 336 -23.73 4.41 -9.55
CA PRO A 336 -22.77 4.37 -8.46
C PRO A 336 -22.49 2.92 -8.05
N LEU A 337 -21.25 2.65 -7.63
CA LEU A 337 -20.91 1.36 -7.02
C LEU A 337 -21.40 1.32 -5.58
N ALA A 338 -21.71 0.11 -5.10
CA ALA A 338 -21.98 -0.13 -3.69
C ALA A 338 -20.83 0.41 -2.83
N LYS A 339 -21.16 1.06 -1.72
CA LYS A 339 -20.17 1.51 -0.73
C LYS A 339 -19.35 0.34 -0.19
N GLU A 340 -19.92 -0.84 -0.24
CA GLU A 340 -19.36 -2.11 0.19
C GLU A 340 -18.42 -2.77 -0.83
N TYR A 341 -18.28 -2.22 -2.04
CA TYR A 341 -17.45 -2.76 -3.12
C TYR A 341 -15.98 -2.95 -2.70
N PHE A 342 -15.51 -4.20 -2.85
CA PHE A 342 -14.15 -4.63 -2.52
C PHE A 342 -13.31 -4.78 -3.81
N GLY A 343 -12.50 -3.76 -4.08
CA GLY A 343 -11.66 -3.66 -5.27
C GLY A 343 -11.04 -2.27 -5.40
N THR A 344 -10.25 -2.05 -6.45
CA THR A 344 -9.62 -0.75 -6.69
C THR A 344 -10.56 0.17 -7.44
N ARG A 345 -10.93 1.31 -6.84
CA ARG A 345 -11.63 2.35 -7.58
C ARG A 345 -11.31 3.77 -7.10
N TYR A 346 -10.32 4.36 -7.75
CA TYR A 346 -10.04 5.79 -7.67
C TYR A 346 -9.69 6.36 -9.04
N THR A 347 -9.81 7.67 -9.22
CA THR A 347 -9.24 8.38 -10.38
C THR A 347 -8.28 9.43 -9.85
N PRO A 348 -7.12 9.61 -10.48
CA PRO A 348 -6.30 10.77 -10.22
C PRO A 348 -7.05 12.03 -10.69
N SER A 349 -7.03 13.09 -9.87
CA SER A 349 -7.56 14.39 -10.26
C SER A 349 -6.92 14.89 -11.58
N PRO A 350 -7.67 15.59 -12.47
CA PRO A 350 -7.16 16.04 -13.76
C PRO A 350 -5.85 16.84 -13.66
N ARG A 351 -4.93 16.61 -14.60
CA ARG A 351 -3.68 17.37 -14.72
C ARG A 351 -4.02 18.84 -15.07
N ARG A 352 -3.89 19.74 -14.11
CA ARG A 352 -3.73 21.18 -14.39
C ARG A 352 -2.37 21.65 -13.88
N PRO A 353 -1.31 21.60 -14.70
CA PRO A 353 -0.01 22.13 -14.29
C PRO A 353 -0.16 23.62 -13.98
N ARG A 354 0.42 24.06 -12.85
CA ARG A 354 0.59 25.49 -12.54
C ARG A 354 2.07 25.82 -12.66
N ARG A 355 2.40 27.01 -13.17
CA ARG A 355 3.79 27.48 -13.28
C ARG A 355 4.27 28.00 -11.93
N ALA A 356 5.50 27.67 -11.54
CA ALA A 356 6.14 28.26 -10.38
C ALA A 356 6.35 29.76 -10.60
N SER A 357 5.89 30.61 -9.68
CA SER A 357 6.15 32.05 -9.70
C SER A 357 7.33 32.39 -8.79
N SER A 358 8.13 33.39 -9.17
CA SER A 358 9.23 33.91 -8.35
C SER A 358 8.68 34.61 -7.12
N SER A 359 9.03 34.14 -5.92
CA SER A 359 8.79 34.92 -4.70
C SER A 359 9.87 35.99 -4.54
N ARG A 360 9.80 37.06 -5.33
CA ARG A 360 10.41 38.33 -4.95
C ARG A 360 9.40 39.09 -4.09
N ARG A 361 9.81 39.46 -2.89
CA ARG A 361 9.11 40.43 -2.06
C ARG A 361 9.37 41.79 -2.74
N GLU A 362 8.50 42.19 -3.63
CA GLU A 362 8.44 43.59 -4.05
C GLU A 362 7.40 44.30 -3.20
N SER A 363 7.88 45.29 -2.47
CA SER A 363 7.11 46.21 -1.64
C SER A 363 6.05 46.94 -2.46
N GLY A 364 4.80 46.88 -2.00
CA GLY A 364 3.76 47.83 -2.37
C GLY A 364 3.00 47.55 -3.67
N GLY A 365 2.08 46.59 -3.67
CA GLY A 365 1.09 46.44 -4.74
C GLY A 365 0.02 45.40 -4.40
N PRO A 366 -1.25 45.60 -4.82
CA PRO A 366 -2.36 44.74 -4.42
C PRO A 366 -2.22 43.33 -5.00
N ARG A 367 -2.46 42.33 -4.14
CA ARG A 367 -2.35 40.91 -4.48
C ARG A 367 -3.36 40.54 -5.56
N ARG A 368 -2.87 40.17 -6.74
CA ARG A 368 -3.63 39.36 -7.70
C ARG A 368 -2.86 38.05 -7.90
N TRP A 369 -3.55 36.95 -7.64
CA TRP A 369 -3.04 35.58 -7.66
C TRP A 369 -3.21 34.92 -9.01
#